data_AF-A0A938S5V1-F1
#
_entry.id   AF-A0A938S5V1-F1
#
_cell.length_a   1.000
_cell.length_b   1.000
_cell.length_c   1.000
_cell.angle_alpha   90.00
_cell.angle_beta   90.00
_cell.angle_gamma   90.00
#
_symmetry.space_group_name_H-M   'P 1'
#
loop_
_entity.id
_entity.type
_entity.pdbx_description
1 polymer ?
#
loop_
_entity_poly.entity_id
_entity_poly.type
_entity_poly.pdbx_seq_one_letter_code
_entity_poly.pdbx_strand_id
1 'polypeptide(L)'
;MKKVVAALLILSFVTGCSTGNRSGLLAAGYSTEYVDGYMDGYSAGCHIVGHPLYKFTRDVSRYEDDAHYMKGWNDGFTIARCDYAAAW
;
A
#
# COMPACT_ATOMS: atom_id res chain seq x y z
N MET A 1 17.13 34.69 8.59
CA MET A 1 17.02 33.52 9.49
C MET A 1 15.58 33.01 9.64
N LYS A 2 14.60 33.82 10.08
CA LYS A 2 13.18 33.39 10.24
C LYS A 2 12.53 32.78 8.98
N LYS A 3 12.84 33.33 7.79
CA LYS A 3 12.32 32.82 6.49
C LYS A 3 12.90 31.46 6.11
N VAL A 4 14.15 31.19 6.48
CA VAL A 4 14.84 29.92 6.22
C VAL A 4 14.29 28.83 7.15
N VAL A 5 14.07 29.16 8.42
CA VAL A 5 13.44 28.25 9.40
C VAL A 5 11.99 27.94 9.00
N ALA A 6 11.23 28.95 8.54
CA ALA A 6 9.88 28.74 8.03
C ALA A 6 9.85 27.86 6.77
N ALA A 7 10.80 28.03 5.85
CA ALA A 7 10.90 27.20 4.65
C ALA A 7 11.27 25.74 4.99
N LEU A 8 12.15 25.51 5.95
CA LEU A 8 12.51 24.17 6.44
C LEU A 8 11.34 23.46 7.12
N LEU A 9 10.53 24.17 7.90
CA LEU A 9 9.31 23.64 8.53
C LEU A 9 8.21 23.26 7.52
N ILE A 10 8.10 24.00 6.42
CA ILE A 10 7.13 23.68 5.35
C ILE A 10 7.61 22.46 4.55
N LEU A 11 8.92 22.29 4.35
CA LEU A 11 9.49 21.15 3.62
C LEU A 11 9.33 19.81 4.37
N SER A 12 9.31 19.83 5.72
CA SER A 12 9.12 18.61 6.52
C SER A 12 7.70 18.03 6.42
N PHE A 13 6.69 18.84 6.08
CA PHE A 13 5.30 18.38 5.93
C PHE A 13 5.02 17.62 4.62
N VAL A 14 6.00 17.53 3.71
CA VAL A 14 5.85 16.78 2.44
C VAL A 14 6.41 15.35 2.56
N THR A 15 6.93 14.96 3.72
CA THR A 15 7.43 13.60 3.93
C THR A 15 6.28 12.64 4.28
N GLY A 16 5.72 12.02 3.25
CA GLY A 16 5.16 10.68 3.38
C GLY A 16 3.70 10.51 2.94
N CYS A 17 3.40 10.62 1.65
CA CYS A 17 2.46 9.65 1.07
C CYS A 17 3.16 8.29 1.09
N SER A 18 3.11 7.58 2.22
CA SER A 18 3.62 6.23 2.31
C SER A 18 2.59 5.28 1.68
N THR A 19 2.52 5.27 0.35
CA THR A 19 1.92 4.17 -0.39
C THR A 19 2.62 2.90 0.07
N GLY A 20 1.88 1.94 0.65
CA GLY A 20 2.35 0.74 1.35
C GLY A 20 3.84 0.42 1.14
N ASN A 21 4.71 0.82 2.07
CA ASN A 21 6.15 0.64 1.88
C ASN A 21 6.54 -0.79 2.27
N ARG A 22 6.74 -1.66 1.26
CA ARG A 22 7.27 -3.02 1.38
C ARG A 22 8.40 -3.14 2.41
N SER A 23 9.36 -2.21 2.34
CA SER A 23 10.54 -2.14 3.21
C SER A 23 10.17 -1.93 4.68
N GLY A 24 9.14 -1.13 4.94
CA GLY A 24 8.65 -0.86 6.28
C GLY A 24 7.95 -2.07 6.90
N LEU A 25 7.16 -2.80 6.11
CA LEU A 25 6.53 -4.04 6.58
C LEU A 25 7.57 -5.13 6.88
N LEU A 26 8.58 -5.28 6.02
CA LEU A 26 9.68 -6.21 6.30
C LEU A 26 10.46 -5.82 7.56
N ALA A 27 10.76 -4.54 7.74
CA ALA A 27 11.42 -4.03 8.94
C ALA A 27 10.57 -4.21 10.22
N ALA A 28 9.24 -4.20 10.09
CA ALA A 28 8.31 -4.49 11.18
C ALA A 28 8.19 -5.99 11.52
N GLY A 29 8.86 -6.86 10.78
CA GLY A 29 8.89 -8.31 11.05
C GLY A 29 7.79 -9.12 10.36
N TYR A 30 7.06 -8.53 9.40
CA TYR A 30 6.13 -9.30 8.60
C TYR A 30 6.87 -10.26 7.66
N SER A 31 6.32 -11.47 7.48
CA SER A 31 6.82 -12.47 6.53
C SER A 31 6.81 -11.93 5.09
N THR A 32 7.73 -12.40 4.25
CA THR A 32 7.81 -12.04 2.84
C THR A 32 6.51 -12.28 2.08
N GLU A 33 5.81 -13.35 2.41
CA GLU A 33 4.56 -13.80 1.79
C GLU A 33 3.42 -12.83 2.07
N TYR A 34 3.26 -12.46 3.35
CA TYR A 34 2.33 -11.41 3.77
C TYR A 34 2.61 -10.09 3.06
N VAL A 35 3.88 -9.68 2.98
CA VAL A 35 4.24 -8.42 2.34
C VAL A 35 3.95 -8.44 0.85
N ASP A 36 4.23 -9.54 0.15
CA ASP A 36 3.83 -9.73 -1.25
C ASP A 36 2.33 -9.57 -1.42
N GLY A 37 1.55 -10.30 -0.61
CA GLY A 37 0.09 -10.23 -0.63
C GLY A 37 -0.39 -8.81 -0.43
N TYR A 38 0.12 -8.10 0.59
CA TYR A 38 -0.25 -6.73 0.90
C TYR A 38 -0.03 -5.77 -0.27
N MET A 39 1.11 -5.86 -0.95
CA MET A 39 1.41 -5.00 -2.09
C MET A 39 0.47 -5.27 -3.27
N ASP A 40 0.19 -6.54 -3.55
CA ASP A 40 -0.72 -6.96 -4.63
C ASP A 40 -2.16 -6.52 -4.34
N GLY A 41 -2.63 -6.73 -3.10
CA GLY A 41 -3.96 -6.36 -2.65
C GLY A 41 -4.18 -4.85 -2.67
N TYR A 42 -3.21 -4.07 -2.17
CA TYR A 42 -3.27 -2.60 -2.19
C TYR A 42 -3.33 -2.07 -3.63
N SER A 43 -2.47 -2.58 -4.52
CA SER A 43 -2.49 -2.23 -5.94
C SER A 43 -3.84 -2.56 -6.59
N ALA A 44 -4.40 -3.73 -6.28
CA ALA A 44 -5.69 -4.17 -6.81
C ALA A 44 -6.84 -3.27 -6.33
N GLY A 45 -6.84 -2.88 -5.05
CA GLY A 45 -7.84 -1.98 -4.47
C GLY A 45 -7.79 -0.57 -5.07
N CYS A 46 -6.59 -0.04 -5.35
CA CYS A 46 -6.45 1.28 -5.97
C CYS A 46 -6.95 1.33 -7.43
N HIS A 47 -6.94 0.21 -8.15
CA HIS A 47 -7.26 0.20 -9.58
C HIS A 47 -8.62 -0.44 -9.91
N ILE A 48 -9.51 -0.61 -8.92
CA ILE A 48 -10.88 -1.11 -9.14
C ILE A 48 -11.66 -0.25 -10.15
N VAL A 49 -11.29 1.02 -10.34
CA VAL A 49 -11.82 1.88 -11.41
C VAL A 49 -11.13 1.56 -12.74
N GLY A 50 -11.38 0.36 -13.28
CA GLY A 50 -11.37 0.01 -14.71
C GLY A 50 -10.28 0.60 -15.60
N HIS A 51 -9.04 0.79 -15.13
CA HIS A 51 -7.99 1.31 -15.98
C HIS A 51 -7.67 0.25 -17.04
N PRO A 52 -7.85 0.53 -18.35
CA PRO A 52 -7.79 -0.50 -19.41
C PRO A 52 -6.41 -1.16 -19.57
N LEU A 53 -5.37 -0.57 -18.97
CA LEU A 53 -4.01 -1.12 -18.94
C LEU A 53 -3.66 -1.85 -17.64
N TYR A 54 -4.54 -1.85 -16.63
CA TYR A 54 -4.27 -2.50 -15.35
C TYR A 54 -4.68 -3.97 -15.40
N LYS A 55 -3.71 -4.85 -15.16
CA LYS A 55 -3.98 -6.28 -14.96
C LYS A 55 -4.22 -6.50 -13.46
N PHE A 56 -5.38 -7.07 -13.14
CA PHE A 56 -5.68 -7.55 -11.80
C PHE A 56 -4.62 -8.58 -11.37
N THR A 57 -3.73 -8.20 -10.45
CA THR A 57 -2.67 -9.08 -9.95
C THR A 57 -3.11 -9.67 -8.63
N ARG A 58 -3.83 -10.80 -8.69
CA ARG A 58 -3.92 -11.73 -7.57
C ARG A 58 -3.29 -13.03 -8.03
N ASP A 59 -2.18 -13.42 -7.43
CA ASP A 59 -1.61 -14.75 -7.65
C ASP A 59 -2.59 -15.77 -7.04
N VAL A 60 -3.39 -16.42 -7.90
CA VAL A 60 -4.50 -17.25 -7.47
C VAL A 60 -4.02 -18.47 -6.68
N SER A 61 -2.94 -19.12 -7.12
CA SER A 61 -2.40 -20.28 -6.40
C SER A 61 -1.89 -19.85 -5.03
N ARG A 62 -1.09 -18.78 -4.94
CA ARG A 62 -0.65 -18.30 -3.62
C ARG A 62 -1.79 -17.83 -2.74
N TYR A 63 -2.83 -17.22 -3.31
CA TYR A 63 -4.00 -16.81 -2.54
C TYR A 63 -4.77 -17.99 -1.93
N GLU A 64 -4.79 -19.14 -2.61
CA GLU A 64 -5.47 -20.35 -2.15
C GLU A 64 -4.58 -21.19 -1.20
N ASP A 65 -3.27 -21.25 -1.48
CA ASP A 65 -2.35 -22.18 -0.82
C ASP A 65 -1.52 -21.55 0.32
N ASP A 66 -1.35 -20.23 0.34
CA ASP A 66 -0.52 -19.49 1.30
C ASP A 66 -1.36 -18.53 2.15
N ALA A 67 -1.61 -18.94 3.40
CA ALA A 67 -2.40 -18.17 4.35
C ALA A 67 -1.80 -16.80 4.69
N HIS A 68 -0.47 -16.64 4.63
CA HIS A 68 0.19 -15.37 4.88
C HIS A 68 -0.02 -14.41 3.71
N TYR A 69 0.15 -14.90 2.48
CA TYR A 69 -0.14 -14.14 1.27
C TYR A 69 -1.62 -13.73 1.21
N MET A 70 -2.54 -14.68 1.43
CA MET A 70 -3.98 -14.41 1.44
C MET A 70 -4.36 -13.32 2.47
N LYS A 71 -3.80 -13.40 3.68
CA LYS A 71 -4.05 -12.40 4.73
C LYS A 71 -3.54 -11.02 4.27
N GLY A 72 -2.29 -10.94 3.82
CA GLY A 72 -1.71 -9.70 3.33
C GLY A 72 -2.54 -9.07 2.21
N TRP A 73 -2.97 -9.88 1.24
CA TRP A 73 -3.79 -9.41 0.11
C TRP A 73 -5.10 -8.78 0.57
N ASN A 74 -5.83 -9.42 1.49
CA ASN A 74 -7.07 -8.87 2.03
C ASN A 74 -6.86 -7.57 2.81
N ASP A 75 -5.79 -7.50 3.61
CA ASP A 75 -5.48 -6.32 4.41
C ASP A 75 -5.11 -5.13 3.51
N GLY A 76 -4.25 -5.35 2.51
CA GLY A 76 -3.86 -4.32 1.53
C GLY A 76 -5.05 -3.82 0.70
N PHE A 77 -5.90 -4.73 0.22
CA PHE A 77 -7.11 -4.40 -0.54
C PHE A 77 -8.11 -3.59 0.28
N THR A 78 -8.26 -3.92 1.56
CA THR A 78 -9.15 -3.21 2.48
C THR A 78 -8.67 -1.79 2.75
N ILE A 79 -7.37 -1.60 3.02
CA ILE A 79 -6.80 -0.26 3.24
C ILE A 79 -6.96 0.62 2.01
N ALA A 80 -6.68 0.08 0.81
CA ALA A 80 -6.86 0.84 -0.42
C ALA A 80 -8.31 1.34 -0.60
N ARG A 81 -9.32 0.59 -0.16
CA ARG A 81 -10.72 1.07 -0.15
C ARG A 81 -10.96 2.21 0.84
N CYS A 82 -10.33 2.18 2.01
CA CYS A 82 -10.41 3.28 2.98
C CYS A 82 -9.80 4.57 2.42
N ASP A 83 -8.68 4.47 1.69
CA ASP A 83 -8.05 5.61 1.03
C ASP A 83 -8.95 6.23 -0.05
N TYR A 84 -9.71 5.41 -0.79
CA TYR A 84 -10.71 5.89 -1.74
C TYR A 84 -11.95 6.52 -1.08
N ALA A 85 -12.41 5.97 0.05
CA ALA A 85 -13.57 6.49 0.79
C ALA A 85 -13.28 7.82 1.50
N ALA A 86 -12.01 8.13 1.81
CA ALA A 86 -11.60 9.39 2.40
C ALA A 86 -11.48 10.56 1.40
N ALA A 87 -11.65 10.29 0.10
CA ALA A 87 -11.52 11.29 -0.97
C ALA A 87 -12.85 11.94 -1.41
N TRP A 88 -13.96 11.65 -0.72
CA TRP A 88 -15.29 12.23 -0.98
C TRP A 88 -15.90 12.85 0.27
#